data_AF-P85008-F1
#
_entry.id   AF-P85008-F1
#
_cell.length_a   1.000
_cell.length_b   1.000
_cell.length_c   1.000
_cell.angle_alpha   90.00
_cell.angle_beta   90.00
_cell.angle_gamma   90.00
#
_symmetry.space_group_name_H-M   'P 1'
#
loop_
_entity.id
_entity.type
_entity.pdbx_description
1 polymer ?
#
loop_
_entity_poly.entity_id
_entity_poly.type
_entity_poly.pdbx_seq_one_letter_code
_entity_poly.pdbx_strand_id
1 'polypeptide(L)' 'GFGCPWNRYQCHSHCRSIGRLGGYCAGSLRLTCTCYRS' A
#
# COMPACT_ATOMS: atom_id res chain seq x y z
N GLY A 1 8.41 -5.87 3.51
CA GLY A 1 7.95 -4.47 3.52
C GLY A 1 7.26 -4.19 2.21
N PHE A 2 6.07 -3.61 2.22
CA PHE A 2 5.24 -3.36 1.02
C PHE A 2 5.66 -2.09 0.27
N GLY A 3 6.96 -1.84 0.17
CA GLY A 3 7.56 -0.66 -0.47
C GLY A 3 7.47 0.64 0.31
N CYS A 4 6.61 0.74 1.31
CA CYS A 4 6.46 1.93 2.16
C CYS A 4 7.73 2.19 3.02
N PRO A 5 8.33 3.40 3.04
CA PRO A 5 7.77 4.67 2.56
C PRO A 5 8.22 5.09 1.14
N TRP A 6 9.21 4.42 0.56
CA TRP A 6 9.89 4.86 -0.66
C TRP A 6 9.22 4.43 -1.97
N ASN A 7 8.41 3.39 -1.90
CA ASN A 7 7.83 2.72 -3.05
C ASN A 7 6.35 2.41 -2.81
N ARG A 8 5.55 3.48 -2.79
CA ARG A 8 4.07 3.42 -2.76
C ARG A 8 3.49 2.54 -3.87
N TYR A 9 4.17 2.41 -5.02
CA TYR A 9 3.72 1.57 -6.13
C TYR A 9 3.71 0.08 -5.77
N GLN A 10 4.65 -0.38 -4.95
CA GLN A 10 4.67 -1.78 -4.50
C GLN A 10 3.47 -2.07 -3.59
N CYS A 11 3.15 -1.17 -2.65
CA CYS A 11 1.94 -1.25 -1.83
C CYS A 11 0.68 -1.25 -2.71
N HIS A 12 0.60 -0.31 -3.65
CA HIS A 12 -0.54 -0.18 -4.56
C HIS A 12 -0.73 -1.44 -5.41
N SER A 13 0.35 -1.95 -6.02
CA SER A 13 0.34 -3.17 -6.83
C SER A 13 -0.01 -4.40 -6.00
N HIS A 14 0.54 -4.52 -4.78
CA HIS A 14 0.18 -5.58 -3.84
C HIS A 14 -1.32 -5.60 -3.55
N CYS A 15 -1.89 -4.45 -3.21
CA CYS A 15 -3.33 -4.35 -2.92
C CYS A 15 -4.19 -4.67 -4.16
N ARG A 16 -3.76 -4.27 -5.37
CA ARG A 16 -4.43 -4.67 -6.61
C ARG A 16 -4.36 -6.17 -6.86
N SER A 17 -3.23 -6.80 -6.54
CA SER A 17 -3.03 -8.24 -6.72
C SER A 17 -3.97 -9.09 -5.84
N ILE A 18 -4.41 -8.57 -4.70
CA ILE A 18 -5.37 -9.26 -3.80
C ILE A 18 -6.83 -8.84 -4.06
N GLY A 19 -7.10 -8.12 -5.16
CA GLY A 19 -8.45 -7.71 -5.56
C GLY A 19 -8.97 -6.42 -4.92
N ARG A 20 -8.12 -5.59 -4.31
CA ARG A 20 -8.50 -4.23 -3.87
C ARG A 20 -8.28 -3.22 -5.00
N LEU A 21 -8.88 -2.03 -4.88
CA LEU A 21 -8.68 -0.92 -5.83
C LEU A 21 -7.22 -0.43 -5.88
N GLY A 22 -6.46 -0.68 -4.82
CA GLY A 22 -5.08 -0.24 -4.65
C GLY A 22 -4.77 -0.05 -3.18
N GLY A 23 -3.62 0.57 -2.90
CA GLY A 23 -3.19 0.87 -1.54
C GLY A 23 -2.27 2.07 -1.47
N TYR A 24 -2.07 2.56 -0.25
CA TYR A 24 -1.26 3.72 0.07
C TYR A 24 -0.44 3.48 1.36
N CYS A 25 0.63 4.25 1.53
CA CYS A 25 1.45 4.19 2.74
C CYS A 25 0.85 5.05 3.86
N ALA A 26 0.68 4.47 5.04
CA ALA A 26 0.03 5.02 6.21
C ALA A 26 0.92 4.90 7.47
N GLY A 27 0.48 5.55 8.55
CA GLY A 27 1.22 5.67 9.80
C GLY A 27 2.19 6.86 9.81
N SER A 28 2.68 7.23 10.99
CA SER A 28 3.52 8.43 11.19
C SER A 28 4.81 8.40 10.36
N LEU A 29 5.37 7.21 10.16
CA LEU A 29 6.58 6.98 9.36
C LEU A 29 6.27 6.50 7.93
N ARG A 30 4.99 6.42 7.53
CA ARG A 30 4.55 5.85 6.25
C ARG A 30 5.14 4.47 5.99
N LEU A 31 5.27 3.63 7.01
CA LEU A 31 5.81 2.26 6.92
C LEU A 31 4.72 1.19 6.75
N THR A 32 3.46 1.55 6.99
CA THR A 32 2.32 0.65 6.89
C THR A 32 1.70 0.76 5.50
N CYS A 33 1.47 -0.35 4.81
CA CYS A 33 0.66 -0.33 3.58
C CYS A 33 -0.81 -0.56 3.94
N THR A 34 -1.67 0.38 3.58
CA THR A 34 -3.12 0.30 3.76
C THR A 34 -3.79 0.17 2.40
N CYS A 35 -4.44 -0.96 2.16
CA CYS A 35 -5.26 -1.13 0.97
C CYS A 35 -6.57 -0.34 1.09
N TYR A 36 -6.99 0.29 0.00
CA TYR A 36 -8.34 0.85 -0.09
C TYR A 36 -9.36 -0.26 0.22
N ARG A 37 -10.37 0.07 1.02
CA ARG A 37 -11.56 -0.76 1.16
C ARG A 37 -12.38 -0.55 -0.12
N SER A 38 -12.75 -1.66 -0.75
CA SER A 38 -13.64 -1.66 -1.92
C SER A 38 -14.97 -0.99 -1.61
#